data_AF-A0A1B6CQB6-F1
#
_entry.id   AF-A0A1B6CQB6-F1
#
_cell.length_a   1.000
_cell.length_b   1.000
_cell.length_c   1.000
_cell.angle_alpha   90.00
_cell.angle_beta   90.00
_cell.angle_gamma   90.00
#
_symmetry.space_group_name_H-M   'P 1'
#
loop_
_entity.id
_entity.type
_entity.pdbx_description
1 polymer ?
#
loop_
_entity_poly.entity_id
_entity_poly.type
_entity_poly.pdbx_seq_one_letter_code
_entity_poly.pdbx_strand_id
1 'polypeptide(L)'
;SVSSATTRELQKEAERQEQINKASGEAAALIAVADARAKGLQLVAKSLAIQDGKNAASFSVAEQYIEAFHNLAKTNNTVILPSNVGDISQAVTQAMTIYQSLSKNSVSSPLIEEKSIDYENQDGSLLKSEVSTP
;
A
#
# COMPACT_ATOMS: atom_id res chain seq x y z
N SER A 1 5.97 62.00 -3.65
CA SER A 1 6.42 60.82 -4.42
C SER A 1 7.41 59.95 -3.64
N VAL A 2 8.35 60.51 -2.87
CA VAL A 2 9.35 59.72 -2.12
C VAL A 2 8.71 58.90 -0.97
N SER A 3 7.78 59.48 -0.21
CA SER A 3 7.14 58.80 0.94
C SER A 3 6.32 57.55 0.55
N SER A 4 5.67 57.53 -0.62
CA SER A 4 4.90 56.37 -1.08
C SER A 4 5.76 55.20 -1.55
N ALA A 5 6.99 55.47 -2.00
CA ALA A 5 7.93 54.43 -2.42
C ALA A 5 8.46 53.66 -1.20
N THR A 6 8.84 54.38 -0.13
CA THR A 6 9.34 53.79 1.12
C THR A 6 8.28 52.92 1.81
N THR A 7 7.01 53.36 1.83
CA THR A 7 5.91 52.53 2.38
C THR A 7 5.76 51.22 1.61
N ARG A 8 5.92 51.24 0.28
CA ARG A 8 5.79 50.04 -0.55
C ARG A 8 6.98 49.08 -0.39
N GLU A 9 8.17 49.61 -0.18
CA GLU A 9 9.37 48.81 0.15
C GLU A 9 9.22 48.12 1.51
N LEU A 10 8.77 48.86 2.53
CA LEU A 10 8.51 48.30 3.85
C LEU A 10 7.40 47.24 3.83
N GLN A 11 6.34 47.46 3.05
CA GLN A 11 5.28 46.47 2.86
C GLN A 11 5.83 45.18 2.21
N LYS A 12 6.62 45.30 1.13
CA LYS A 12 7.22 44.14 0.48
C LYS A 12 8.18 43.38 1.40
N GLU A 13 8.95 44.10 2.22
CA GLU A 13 9.85 43.47 3.18
C GLU A 13 9.08 42.76 4.30
N ALA A 14 8.02 43.37 4.81
CA ALA A 14 7.13 42.74 5.78
C ALA A 14 6.46 41.48 5.22
N GLU A 15 5.95 41.53 3.98
CA GLU A 15 5.35 40.37 3.30
C GLU A 15 6.36 39.23 3.13
N ARG A 16 7.60 39.54 2.72
CA ARG A 16 8.67 38.54 2.62
C ARG A 16 8.97 37.91 3.98
N GLN A 17 9.11 38.73 5.01
CA GLN A 17 9.41 38.24 6.35
C GLN A 17 8.26 37.40 6.92
N GLU A 18 7.01 37.78 6.66
CA GLU A 18 5.83 36.99 7.04
C GLU A 18 5.84 35.61 6.35
N GLN A 19 6.13 35.57 5.04
CA GLN A 19 6.24 34.30 4.31
C GLN A 19 7.34 33.40 4.86
N ILE A 20 8.52 33.97 5.19
CA ILE A 20 9.61 33.23 5.81
C ILE A 20 9.19 32.68 7.17
N ASN A 21 8.56 33.50 8.01
CA ASN A 21 8.10 33.08 9.33
C ASN A 21 7.04 31.98 9.24
N LYS A 22 6.10 32.10 8.29
CA LYS A 22 5.08 31.10 8.05
C LYS A 22 5.69 29.77 7.59
N ALA A 23 6.57 29.80 6.58
CA ALA A 23 7.25 28.60 6.10
C ALA A 23 8.12 27.94 7.18
N SER A 24 8.81 28.74 8.00
CA SER A 24 9.59 28.24 9.14
C SER A 24 8.69 27.62 10.21
N GLY A 25 7.53 28.21 10.49
CA GLY A 25 6.54 27.69 11.43
C GLY A 25 5.95 26.35 10.96
N GLU A 26 5.60 26.26 9.68
CA GLU A 26 5.11 25.04 9.05
C GLU A 26 6.17 23.92 9.08
N ALA A 27 7.42 24.24 8.76
CA ALA A 27 8.52 23.30 8.85
C ALA A 27 8.74 22.80 10.28
N ALA A 28 8.74 23.69 11.27
CA ALA A 28 8.88 23.33 12.68
C ALA A 28 7.72 22.43 13.16
N ALA A 29 6.49 22.72 12.73
CA ALA A 29 5.33 21.89 13.03
C ALA A 29 5.46 20.48 12.42
N LEU A 30 5.91 20.39 11.17
CA LEU A 30 6.15 19.10 10.52
C LEU A 30 7.23 18.29 11.22
N ILE A 31 8.34 18.93 11.60
CA ILE A 31 9.42 18.29 12.36
C ILE A 31 8.88 17.78 13.70
N ALA A 32 8.10 18.58 14.42
CA ALA A 32 7.50 18.17 15.69
C ALA A 32 6.59 16.94 15.54
N VAL A 33 5.78 16.90 14.48
CA VAL A 33 4.93 15.73 14.17
C VAL A 33 5.77 14.51 13.81
N ALA A 34 6.81 14.69 12.98
CA ALA A 34 7.72 13.61 12.60
C ALA A 34 8.47 13.04 13.81
N ASP A 35 8.96 13.90 14.71
CA ASP A 35 9.63 13.50 15.95
C ASP A 35 8.68 12.75 16.89
N ALA A 36 7.44 13.23 17.05
CA ALA A 36 6.43 12.53 17.83
C ALA A 36 6.14 11.14 17.24
N ARG A 37 6.02 11.05 15.92
CA ARG A 37 5.82 9.78 15.21
C ARG A 37 7.00 8.83 15.38
N ALA A 38 8.23 9.32 15.27
CA ALA A 38 9.44 8.53 15.46
C ALA A 38 9.53 7.97 16.88
N LYS A 39 9.27 8.79 17.91
CA LYS A 39 9.22 8.35 19.31
C LYS A 39 8.13 7.30 19.53
N GLY A 40 6.95 7.48 18.93
CA GLY A 40 5.87 6.50 18.98
C GLY A 40 6.28 5.15 18.39
N LEU A 41 6.90 5.16 17.19
CA LEU A 41 7.38 3.95 16.54
C LEU A 41 8.48 3.25 17.34
N GLN A 42 9.40 4.00 17.97
CA GLN A 42 10.41 3.42 18.86
C GLN A 42 9.78 2.74 20.06
N LEU A 43 8.72 3.32 20.65
CA LEU A 43 8.02 2.71 21.77
C LEU A 43 7.32 1.41 21.36
N VAL A 44 6.65 1.41 20.20
CA VAL A 44 6.03 0.20 19.63
C VAL A 44 7.08 -0.88 19.36
N ALA A 45 8.19 -0.52 18.71
CA ALA A 45 9.29 -1.45 18.43
C ALA A 45 9.87 -2.06 19.71
N LYS A 46 10.03 -1.25 20.77
CA LYS A 46 10.46 -1.72 22.09
C LYS A 46 9.46 -2.71 22.68
N SER A 47 8.16 -2.43 22.60
CA SER A 47 7.11 -3.35 23.08
C SER A 47 7.10 -4.67 22.31
N LEU A 48 7.30 -4.63 20.99
CA LEU A 48 7.39 -5.83 20.14
C LEU A 48 8.63 -6.69 20.42
N ALA A 49 9.71 -6.08 20.91
CA ALA A 49 10.95 -6.77 21.27
C ALA A 49 10.86 -7.52 22.62
N ILE A 50 9.83 -7.25 23.43
CA ILE A 50 9.54 -8.03 24.64
C ILE A 50 9.15 -9.46 24.23
N GLN A 51 9.42 -10.44 25.11
CA GLN A 51 9.02 -11.83 24.90
C GLN A 51 7.52 -11.91 24.54
N ASP A 52 7.22 -12.65 23.47
CA ASP A 52 5.88 -12.78 22.88
C ASP A 52 5.21 -11.46 22.38
N GLY A 53 5.91 -10.33 22.36
CA GLY A 53 5.37 -9.05 21.89
C GLY A 53 4.89 -9.09 20.43
N LYS A 54 5.62 -9.79 19.55
CA LYS A 54 5.21 -10.03 18.15
C LYS A 54 3.95 -10.91 18.05
N ASN A 55 3.80 -11.87 18.95
CA ASN A 55 2.62 -12.75 18.99
C ASN A 55 1.40 -11.96 19.44
N ALA A 56 1.52 -11.13 20.48
CA ALA A 56 0.46 -10.24 20.96
C ALA A 56 0.03 -9.22 19.90
N ALA A 57 0.98 -8.63 19.17
CA ALA A 57 0.65 -7.71 18.08
C ALA A 57 -0.06 -8.41 16.91
N SER A 58 0.39 -9.61 16.53
CA SER A 58 -0.30 -10.42 15.52
C SER A 58 -1.72 -10.76 15.92
N PHE A 59 -1.94 -11.09 17.20
CA PHE A 59 -3.28 -11.32 17.75
C PHE A 59 -4.16 -10.06 17.64
N SER A 60 -3.65 -8.89 18.04
CA SER A 60 -4.40 -7.62 17.92
C SER A 60 -4.73 -7.23 16.47
N VAL A 61 -3.81 -7.50 15.52
CA VAL A 61 -4.08 -7.28 14.09
C VAL A 61 -5.15 -8.24 13.57
N ALA A 62 -5.15 -9.50 14.02
CA ALA A 62 -6.17 -10.47 13.67
C ALA A 62 -7.56 -10.05 14.20
N GLU A 63 -7.66 -9.54 15.43
CA GLU A 63 -8.90 -9.00 15.98
C GLU A 63 -9.43 -7.83 15.13
N GLN A 64 -8.57 -6.86 14.78
CA GLN A 64 -8.93 -5.73 13.91
C GLN A 64 -9.39 -6.17 12.52
N TYR A 65 -8.76 -7.20 11.95
CA TYR A 65 -9.17 -7.77 10.67
C TYR A 65 -10.57 -8.38 10.75
N ILE A 66 -10.86 -9.16 11.80
CA ILE A 66 -12.19 -9.76 12.01
C ILE A 66 -13.24 -8.67 12.20
N GLU A 67 -12.94 -7.63 12.97
CA GLU A 67 -13.86 -6.50 13.17
C GLU A 67 -14.14 -5.76 11.86
N ALA A 68 -13.10 -5.46 11.07
CA ALA A 68 -13.24 -4.84 9.76
C ALA A 68 -14.06 -5.73 8.81
N PHE A 69 -13.81 -7.04 8.80
CA PHE A 69 -14.55 -8.01 8.01
C PHE A 69 -16.02 -8.12 8.45
N HIS A 70 -16.30 -8.11 9.75
CA HIS A 70 -17.66 -8.10 10.29
C HIS A 70 -18.43 -6.85 9.87
N ASN A 71 -17.78 -5.67 9.88
CA ASN A 71 -18.36 -4.42 9.41
C ASN A 71 -18.62 -4.45 7.90
N LEU A 72 -17.74 -5.06 7.11
CA LEU A 72 -17.94 -5.28 5.69
C LEU A 72 -19.11 -6.25 5.41
N ALA A 73 -19.20 -7.37 6.15
CA ALA A 73 -20.27 -8.35 6.00
C ALA A 73 -21.65 -7.76 6.32
N LYS A 74 -21.73 -6.85 7.30
CA LYS A 74 -22.96 -6.11 7.61
C LYS A 74 -23.40 -5.17 6.50
N THR A 75 -22.46 -4.60 5.76
CA THR A 75 -22.74 -3.59 4.73
C THR A 75 -22.94 -4.20 3.34
N ASN A 76 -22.38 -5.38 3.06
CA ASN A 76 -22.40 -6.03 1.74
C ASN A 76 -23.39 -7.20 1.62
N ASN A 77 -24.59 -7.07 2.22
CA ASN A 77 -25.66 -8.09 2.15
C ASN A 77 -26.55 -7.96 0.89
N THR A 78 -26.03 -7.44 -0.23
CA THR A 78 -26.83 -7.35 -1.47
C THR A 78 -26.72 -8.64 -2.26
N VAL A 79 -27.47 -9.65 -1.82
CA VAL A 79 -27.93 -10.68 -2.76
C VAL A 79 -28.88 -9.98 -3.73
N ILE A 80 -28.39 -9.66 -4.93
CA ILE A 80 -29.25 -9.28 -6.06
C ILE A 80 -30.02 -10.55 -6.45
N LEU A 81 -31.18 -10.77 -5.83
CA LEU A 81 -32.14 -11.74 -6.32
C LEU A 81 -32.78 -11.13 -7.57
N PRO A 82 -32.61 -11.73 -8.76
CA PRO A 82 -33.37 -11.28 -9.93
C PRO A 82 -34.86 -11.41 -9.62
N SER A 83 -35.62 -10.36 -9.93
CA SER A 83 -37.06 -10.24 -9.67
C SER A 83 -37.90 -11.33 -10.34
N ASN A 84 -37.30 -12.11 -11.24
CA ASN A 84 -37.90 -13.25 -11.91
C ASN A 84 -37.26 -14.56 -11.42
N VAL A 85 -37.85 -15.16 -10.39
CA VAL A 85 -37.52 -16.53 -9.92
C VAL A 85 -37.74 -17.61 -11.00
N GLY A 86 -38.32 -17.28 -12.15
CA GLY A 86 -38.48 -18.18 -13.29
C GLY A 86 -37.18 -18.48 -14.07
N ASP A 87 -36.15 -17.64 -13.96
CA ASP A 87 -34.88 -17.79 -14.70
C ASP A 87 -33.72 -18.35 -13.85
N ILE A 88 -33.98 -18.81 -12.62
CA ILE A 88 -32.94 -19.38 -11.74
C ILE A 88 -32.25 -20.56 -12.41
N SER A 89 -33.01 -21.41 -13.10
CA SER A 89 -32.45 -22.52 -13.87
C SER A 89 -31.52 -22.01 -14.98
N GLN A 90 -31.87 -20.93 -15.67
CA GLN A 90 -31.02 -20.35 -16.73
C GLN A 90 -29.75 -19.71 -16.18
N ALA A 91 -29.84 -19.02 -15.03
CA ALA A 91 -28.68 -18.46 -14.34
C ALA A 91 -27.72 -19.57 -13.88
N VAL A 92 -28.25 -20.66 -13.31
CA VAL A 92 -27.46 -21.83 -12.92
C VAL A 92 -26.85 -22.51 -14.15
N THR A 93 -27.60 -22.66 -15.25
CA THR A 93 -27.09 -23.22 -16.51
C THR A 93 -25.96 -22.37 -17.11
N GLN A 94 -26.08 -21.04 -17.10
CA GLN A 94 -25.01 -20.14 -17.55
C GLN A 94 -23.77 -20.24 -16.66
N ALA A 95 -23.94 -20.26 -15.34
CA ALA A 95 -22.84 -20.43 -14.40
C ALA A 95 -22.10 -21.78 -14.61
N MET A 96 -22.84 -22.87 -14.78
CA MET A 96 -22.29 -24.20 -15.07
C MET A 96 -21.57 -24.26 -16.42
N THR A 97 -22.06 -23.53 -17.42
CA THR A 97 -21.43 -23.44 -18.75
C THR A 97 -20.09 -22.70 -18.68
N ILE A 98 -20.03 -21.59 -17.95
CA ILE A 98 -18.79 -20.85 -17.71
C ILE A 98 -17.79 -21.73 -16.96
N TYR A 99 -18.23 -22.44 -15.93
CA TYR A 99 -17.39 -23.36 -15.18
C TYR A 99 -16.79 -24.47 -16.05
N GLN A 100 -17.59 -25.11 -16.92
CA GLN A 100 -17.11 -26.12 -17.86
C GLN A 100 -16.16 -25.56 -18.93
N SER A 101 -16.39 -24.32 -19.37
CA SER A 101 -15.47 -23.59 -20.27
C SER A 101 -14.10 -23.40 -19.61
N LEU A 102 -14.07 -22.91 -18.37
CA LEU A 102 -12.83 -22.68 -17.63
C LEU A 102 -12.10 -23.99 -17.28
N SER A 103 -12.83 -25.07 -16.98
CA SER A 103 -12.23 -26.38 -16.69
C SER A 103 -11.70 -27.10 -17.95
N LYS A 104 -12.32 -26.89 -19.12
CA LYS A 104 -11.82 -27.43 -20.39
C LYS A 104 -10.56 -26.69 -20.88
N ASN A 105 -10.44 -25.40 -20.57
CA ASN A 105 -9.29 -24.58 -20.99
C ASN A 105 -8.05 -24.72 -20.09
N SER A 106 -8.09 -25.56 -19.05
CA SER A 106 -6.96 -25.77 -18.12
C SER A 106 -6.07 -26.98 -18.47
N VAL A 107 -6.21 -27.57 -19.66
CA VAL A 107 -5.39 -28.72 -20.12
C VAL A 107 -4.62 -28.40 -21.41
N SER A 108 -3.80 -27.34 -21.37
CA SER A 108 -2.66 -27.18 -22.29
C SER A 108 -1.73 -26.08 -21.77
N SER A 109 -0.88 -26.43 -20.81
CA SER A 109 0.34 -25.64 -20.56
C SER A 109 1.44 -26.16 -21.49
N PRO A 110 1.88 -25.43 -22.52
CA PRO A 110 3.17 -25.71 -23.13
C PRO A 110 4.26 -25.40 -22.10
N LEU A 111 5.19 -26.34 -21.95
CA LEU A 111 6.39 -26.21 -21.14
C LEU A 111 7.14 -24.95 -21.60
N ILE A 112 7.39 -24.01 -20.67
CA ILE A 112 8.24 -22.84 -20.92
C ILE A 112 9.67 -23.37 -21.06
N GLU A 113 10.22 -23.26 -22.27
CA GLU A 113 11.64 -23.46 -22.56
C GLU A 113 12.41 -22.26 -21.99
N GLU A 114 13.29 -22.52 -21.02
CA GLU A 114 14.19 -21.52 -20.45
C GLU A 114 15.11 -20.98 -21.55
N LYS A 115 14.84 -19.76 -22.02
CA LYS A 115 15.87 -18.99 -22.72
C LYS A 115 16.72 -18.30 -21.66
N SER A 116 17.89 -18.87 -21.38
CA SER A 116 18.94 -18.20 -20.62
C SER A 116 19.27 -16.88 -21.31
N ILE A 117 19.08 -15.77 -20.60
CA ILE A 117 19.61 -14.46 -21.02
C ILE A 117 21.01 -14.39 -20.43
N ASP A 118 22.01 -14.65 -21.27
CA ASP A 118 23.41 -14.43 -20.92
C ASP A 118 23.67 -12.92 -20.90
N TYR A 119 23.94 -12.36 -19.72
CA TYR A 119 24.43 -10.99 -19.59
C TYR A 119 25.93 -10.99 -19.91
N GLU A 120 26.27 -10.61 -21.14
CA GLU A 120 27.65 -10.40 -21.56
C GLU A 120 28.18 -9.07 -20.98
N ASN A 121 28.99 -9.17 -19.93
CA ASN A 121 29.74 -8.04 -19.39
C ASN A 121 31.01 -7.84 -20.24
N GLN A 122 31.34 -6.58 -20.58
CA GLN A 122 32.48 -6.19 -21.44
C GLN A 122 33.87 -6.36 -20.78
N ASP A 123 34.07 -7.38 -19.93
CA ASP A 123 35.34 -7.62 -19.24
C ASP A 123 35.74 -9.11 -19.10
N GLY A 124 35.19 -10.00 -19.93
CA GLY A 124 35.77 -11.34 -20.17
C GLY A 124 36.02 -12.26 -18.95
N SER A 125 35.38 -12.02 -17.81
CA SER A 125 35.61 -12.75 -16.55
C SER A 125 34.43 -13.65 -16.21
N LEU A 126 34.65 -14.97 -16.26
CA LEU A 126 33.69 -16.02 -15.87
C LEU A 126 33.77 -16.25 -14.35
N LEU A 127 32.85 -15.69 -13.57
CA LEU A 127 32.64 -16.12 -12.18
C LEU A 127 31.46 -17.09 -12.12
N LYS A 128 31.75 -18.40 -12.12
CA LYS A 128 30.79 -19.42 -11.71
C LYS A 128 30.62 -19.33 -10.19
N SER A 129 29.47 -18.88 -9.71
CA SER A 129 29.06 -19.11 -8.33
C SER A 129 28.21 -20.37 -8.27
N GLU A 130 28.82 -21.48 -7.86
CA GLU A 130 28.14 -22.68 -7.38
C GLU A 130 27.17 -22.31 -6.25
N VAL A 131 25.89 -22.67 -6.40
CA VAL A 131 24.92 -22.63 -5.33
C VAL A 131 25.08 -23.91 -4.52
N SER A 132 25.69 -23.77 -3.33
CA SER A 132 25.65 -24.77 -2.27
C SER A 132 24.49 -24.43 -1.34
N THR A 133 23.39 -25.17 -1.43
CA THR A 133 22.32 -25.20 -0.43
C THR A 133 22.70 -26.12 0.73
N PRO A 134 22.38 -25.80 1.99
CA PRO A 134 22.00 -26.82 2.97
C PRO A 134 20.57 -27.33 2.71
#